data_AF-A0A1Q6DLP8-F1
#
_entry.id   AF-A0A1Q6DLP8-F1
#
_cell.length_a   1.000
_cell.length_b   1.000
_cell.length_c   1.000
_cell.angle_alpha   90.00
_cell.angle_beta   90.00
_cell.angle_gamma   90.00
#
_symmetry.space_group_name_H-M   'P 1'
#
loop_
_entity.id
_entity.type
_entity.pdbx_description
1 polymer ?
#
loop_
_entity_poly.entity_id
_entity_poly.type
_entity_poly.pdbx_seq_one_letter_code
_entity_poly.pdbx_strand_id
1 'polypeptide(L)'
;MAFVGRRSMLLCISVFLFLSATDGNAKEVQLQPGESFREGDLTVTCRDDAAPASGTDAGLIRLKECQYWDDFKKTCLFEKTTFVYKNLRCVEECRHWDSFNNVCLYQTRCVFHPEQGSFVLTDCAEFDDFSNKCLKHNEKLIGGSGRKRR
;
A
#
# COMPACT_ATOMS: atom_id res chain seq x y z
N MET A 1 48.87 55.48 -16.33
CA MET A 1 49.40 55.02 -15.02
C MET A 1 48.19 54.83 -14.11
N ALA A 2 47.71 53.58 -13.97
CA ALA A 2 48.00 52.65 -12.85
C ALA A 2 47.06 52.88 -11.64
N PHE A 3 46.53 51.90 -10.90
CA PHE A 3 46.23 50.47 -11.06
C PHE A 3 45.35 50.15 -9.82
N VAL A 4 44.22 49.44 -10.00
CA VAL A 4 43.62 48.39 -9.14
C VAL A 4 43.40 48.61 -7.62
N GLY A 5 42.20 48.26 -7.16
CA GLY A 5 41.94 47.86 -5.76
C GLY A 5 40.45 47.70 -5.43
N ARG A 6 39.69 46.81 -6.09
CA ARG A 6 39.32 45.47 -5.57
C ARG A 6 38.95 45.48 -4.07
N ARG A 7 37.65 45.58 -3.75
CA ARG A 7 37.08 45.09 -2.48
C ARG A 7 35.59 44.76 -2.63
N SER A 8 35.32 43.45 -2.61
CA SER A 8 34.09 42.77 -2.19
C SER A 8 32.79 43.21 -2.87
N MET A 9 32.29 42.61 -3.96
CA MET A 9 32.00 41.17 -4.14
C MET A 9 31.44 40.55 -2.85
N LEU A 10 30.15 40.77 -2.55
CA LEU A 10 29.29 39.95 -1.67
C LEU A 10 27.93 40.63 -1.48
N LEU A 11 27.12 40.76 -2.54
CA LEU A 11 25.69 41.11 -2.42
C LEU A 11 24.90 40.61 -3.64
N CYS A 12 25.31 39.46 -4.20
CA CYS A 12 24.60 38.76 -5.28
C CYS A 12 24.08 37.37 -4.87
N ILE A 13 24.09 37.02 -3.58
CA ILE A 13 23.74 35.68 -3.09
C ILE A 13 22.48 35.75 -2.20
N SER A 14 21.39 36.34 -2.68
CA SER A 14 20.15 36.37 -1.90
C SER A 14 18.88 35.99 -2.65
N VAL A 15 18.91 35.69 -3.96
CA VAL A 15 17.65 35.40 -4.70
C VAL A 15 17.81 34.33 -5.79
N PHE A 16 18.63 33.30 -5.58
CA PHE A 16 18.64 32.11 -6.45
C PHE A 16 18.92 30.81 -5.68
N LEU A 17 18.34 30.67 -4.49
CA LEU A 17 17.96 29.34 -4.04
C LEU A 17 16.74 28.95 -4.88
N PHE A 18 17.03 28.41 -6.07
CA PHE A 18 16.06 27.65 -6.85
C PHE A 18 15.44 26.61 -5.91
N LEU A 19 14.21 26.88 -5.47
CA LEU A 19 13.30 25.82 -5.07
C LEU A 19 13.29 24.83 -6.24
N SER A 20 13.98 23.71 -6.06
CA SER A 20 13.74 22.53 -6.87
C SER A 20 12.35 22.06 -6.44
N ALA A 21 11.31 22.64 -7.05
CA ALA A 21 10.03 21.97 -7.13
C ALA A 21 10.33 20.68 -7.88
N THR A 22 10.52 19.60 -7.13
CA THR A 22 10.42 18.27 -7.69
C THR A 22 8.97 18.16 -8.12
N ASP A 23 8.71 18.46 -9.40
CA ASP A 23 7.48 18.06 -10.06
C ASP A 23 7.46 16.53 -9.99
N GLY A 24 6.85 16.01 -8.92
CA GLY A 24 6.50 14.61 -8.76
C GLY A 24 5.44 14.29 -9.80
N ASN A 25 5.85 14.22 -11.07
CA ASN A 25 5.01 13.76 -12.16
C ASN A 25 4.72 12.29 -11.88
N ALA A 26 3.53 12.02 -11.33
CA ALA A 26 3.03 10.67 -11.19
C ALA A 26 2.93 10.06 -12.59
N LYS A 27 3.83 9.13 -12.90
CA LYS A 27 3.86 8.42 -14.18
C LYS A 27 2.84 7.31 -14.12
N GLU A 28 1.76 7.46 -14.89
CA GLU A 28 0.74 6.42 -15.02
C GLU A 28 1.27 5.33 -15.96
N VAL A 29 1.26 4.08 -15.47
CA VAL A 29 1.68 2.90 -16.23
C VAL A 29 0.52 1.93 -16.26
N GLN A 30 0.01 1.67 -17.47
CA GLN A 30 -1.04 0.70 -17.70
C GLN A 30 -0.38 -0.64 -18.05
N LEU A 31 -0.64 -1.66 -17.23
CA LEU A 31 -0.12 -3.02 -17.43
C LEU A 31 -1.27 -3.94 -17.80
N GLN A 32 -1.06 -4.77 -18.81
CA GLN A 32 -1.93 -5.90 -19.10
C GLN A 32 -1.61 -7.06 -18.15
N PRO A 33 -2.57 -7.96 -17.91
CA PRO A 33 -2.30 -9.19 -17.18
C PRO A 33 -1.12 -9.96 -17.82
N GLY A 34 -0.19 -10.42 -16.97
CA GLY A 34 1.07 -11.06 -17.37
C GLY A 34 2.23 -10.09 -17.59
N GLU A 35 1.99 -8.77 -17.69
CA GLU A 35 3.05 -7.78 -17.91
C GLU A 35 3.75 -7.35 -16.63
N SER A 36 5.03 -7.01 -16.75
CA SER A 36 5.83 -6.44 -15.67
C SER A 36 6.48 -5.12 -16.10
N PHE A 37 6.34 -4.10 -15.26
CA PHE A 37 7.02 -2.83 -15.37
C PHE A 37 8.22 -2.78 -14.43
N ARG A 38 9.34 -2.19 -14.88
CA ARG A 38 10.52 -1.93 -14.04
C ARG A 38 10.99 -0.50 -14.18
N GLU A 39 11.21 0.16 -13.04
CA GLU A 39 11.82 1.49 -12.96
C GLU A 39 12.76 1.54 -11.75
N GLY A 40 14.06 1.56 -12.02
CA GLY A 40 15.08 1.39 -10.97
C GLY A 40 14.94 0.03 -10.27
N ASP A 41 14.80 0.08 -8.95
CA ASP A 41 14.61 -1.12 -8.10
C ASP A 41 13.14 -1.54 -7.95
N LEU A 42 12.20 -0.75 -8.49
CA LEU A 42 10.76 -1.06 -8.43
C LEU A 42 10.38 -2.01 -9.58
N THR A 43 9.82 -3.17 -9.23
CA THR A 43 9.14 -4.08 -10.20
C THR A 43 7.66 -4.17 -9.86
N VAL A 44 6.79 -3.82 -10.82
CA VAL A 44 5.34 -3.96 -10.71
C VAL A 44 4.90 -5.02 -11.71
N THR A 45 4.34 -6.15 -11.23
CA THR A 45 3.86 -7.22 -12.11
C THR A 45 2.35 -7.33 -12.00
N CYS A 46 1.65 -7.25 -13.12
CA CYS A 46 0.25 -7.61 -13.22
C CYS A 46 0.19 -9.11 -13.48
N ARG A 47 -0.30 -9.92 -12.54
CA ARG A 47 -0.27 -11.39 -12.66
C ARG A 47 -1.66 -11.93 -12.97
N ASP A 48 -1.77 -12.72 -14.03
CA ASP A 48 -2.98 -13.44 -14.44
C ASP A 48 -3.49 -14.46 -13.42
N ASP A 49 -2.62 -14.87 -12.48
CA ASP A 49 -2.93 -15.92 -11.50
C ASP A 49 -3.98 -15.51 -10.46
N ALA A 50 -4.45 -14.25 -10.49
CA ALA A 50 -5.78 -13.92 -9.99
C ALA A 50 -6.82 -14.31 -11.05
N ALA A 51 -6.86 -15.60 -11.41
CA ALA A 51 -7.99 -16.15 -12.12
C ALA A 51 -9.24 -15.81 -11.30
N PRO A 52 -10.18 -15.00 -11.84
CA PRO A 52 -11.42 -14.80 -11.14
C PRO A 52 -12.12 -16.16 -11.17
N ALA A 53 -12.36 -16.77 -10.01
CA ALA A 53 -13.08 -18.03 -9.89
C ALA A 53 -14.54 -17.93 -10.39
N SER A 54 -14.96 -16.76 -10.86
CA SER A 54 -16.24 -16.46 -11.47
C SER A 54 -16.08 -15.09 -12.14
N GLY A 55 -16.64 -14.88 -13.35
CA GLY A 55 -16.56 -13.61 -14.10
C GLY A 55 -17.19 -12.36 -13.43
N THR A 56 -17.34 -12.37 -12.11
CA THR A 56 -17.90 -11.32 -11.25
C THR A 56 -16.86 -10.35 -10.67
N ASP A 57 -15.56 -10.63 -10.79
CA ASP A 57 -14.49 -9.83 -10.14
C ASP A 57 -13.75 -8.88 -11.10
N ALA A 58 -14.36 -8.54 -12.25
CA ALA A 58 -13.76 -7.65 -13.24
C ALA A 58 -13.37 -6.29 -12.61
N GLY A 59 -12.07 -5.99 -12.61
CA GLY A 59 -11.51 -4.75 -12.08
C GLY A 59 -11.04 -4.80 -10.62
N LEU A 60 -11.07 -5.97 -9.97
CA LEU A 60 -10.43 -6.19 -8.68
C LEU A 60 -8.93 -6.47 -8.88
N ILE A 61 -8.08 -5.63 -8.30
CA ILE A 61 -6.61 -5.78 -8.31
C ILE A 61 -6.18 -6.32 -6.95
N ARG A 62 -5.24 -7.27 -6.94
CA ARG A 62 -4.61 -7.82 -5.73
C ARG A 62 -3.11 -7.48 -5.73
N LEU A 63 -2.67 -6.74 -4.73
CA LEU A 63 -1.27 -6.37 -4.50
C LEU A 63 -0.75 -7.14 -3.29
N LYS A 64 0.45 -7.73 -3.39
CA LYS A 64 1.11 -8.41 -2.28
C LYS A 64 2.38 -7.66 -1.91
N GLU A 65 2.56 -7.42 -0.62
CA GLU A 65 3.75 -6.75 -0.07
C GLU A 65 4.21 -7.50 1.18
N CYS A 66 5.52 -7.53 1.40
CA CYS A 66 6.04 -8.10 2.63
C CYS A 66 5.76 -7.17 3.81
N GLN A 67 5.09 -7.67 4.86
CA GLN A 67 4.84 -6.92 6.09
C GLN A 67 5.90 -7.19 7.15
N TYR A 68 6.36 -8.45 7.23
CA TYR A 68 7.41 -8.87 8.17
C TYR A 68 8.53 -9.57 7.40
N TRP A 69 9.72 -8.97 7.41
CA TRP A 69 10.89 -9.44 6.68
C TRP A 69 11.96 -9.94 7.65
N ASP A 70 12.57 -11.08 7.33
CA ASP A 70 13.74 -11.59 8.04
C ASP A 70 15.01 -11.11 7.31
N ASP A 71 15.72 -10.16 7.92
CA ASP A 71 16.93 -9.60 7.34
C ASP A 71 18.11 -10.56 7.29
N PHE A 72 18.14 -11.57 8.17
CA PHE A 72 19.22 -12.55 8.19
C PHE A 72 19.00 -13.60 7.11
N LYS A 73 17.79 -14.16 7.05
CA LYS A 73 17.43 -15.19 6.06
C LYS A 73 17.06 -14.60 4.70
N LYS A 74 16.91 -13.28 4.60
CA LYS A 74 16.45 -12.57 3.40
C LYS A 74 15.16 -13.16 2.84
N THR A 75 14.19 -13.39 3.73
CA THR A 75 12.90 -13.99 3.37
C THR A 75 11.75 -13.21 3.98
N CYS A 76 10.62 -13.20 3.29
CA CYS A 76 9.40 -12.66 3.85
C CYS A 76 8.77 -13.68 4.80
N LEU A 77 8.47 -13.24 6.02
CA LEU A 77 7.82 -14.06 7.06
C LEU A 77 6.30 -13.94 6.97
N PHE A 78 5.78 -12.82 6.48
CA PHE A 78 4.36 -12.63 6.25
C PHE A 78 4.09 -11.59 5.16
N GLU A 79 3.27 -11.96 4.18
CA GLU A 79 2.80 -11.09 3.09
C GLU A 79 1.43 -10.51 3.42
N LYS A 80 1.32 -9.18 3.46
CA LYS A 80 0.01 -8.52 3.46
C LYS A 80 -0.53 -8.45 2.02
N THR A 81 -1.85 -8.51 1.90
CA THR A 81 -2.54 -8.42 0.61
C THR A 81 -3.44 -7.19 0.58
N THR A 82 -3.27 -6.32 -0.41
CA THR A 82 -4.16 -5.17 -0.65
C THR A 82 -5.05 -5.45 -1.85
N PHE A 83 -6.35 -5.43 -1.63
CA PHE A 83 -7.38 -5.50 -2.64
C PHE A 83 -7.77 -4.09 -3.06
N VAL A 84 -7.76 -3.81 -4.36
CA VAL A 84 -8.13 -2.51 -4.92
C VAL A 84 -9.25 -2.71 -5.93
N TYR A 85 -10.35 -1.98 -5.74
CA TYR A 85 -11.46 -1.94 -6.70
C TYR A 85 -11.89 -0.49 -6.89
N LYS A 86 -11.70 0.05 -8.10
CA LYS A 86 -11.86 1.49 -8.38
C LYS A 86 -11.00 2.32 -7.40
N ASN A 87 -11.63 3.16 -6.58
CA ASN A 87 -10.99 4.00 -5.56
C ASN A 87 -11.02 3.39 -4.15
N LEU A 88 -11.50 2.14 -4.01
CA LEU A 88 -11.57 1.45 -2.73
C LEU A 88 -10.34 0.58 -2.52
N ARG A 89 -9.88 0.51 -1.27
CA ARG A 89 -8.80 -0.36 -0.84
C ARG A 89 -9.22 -1.13 0.40
N CYS A 90 -9.01 -2.45 0.39
CA CYS A 90 -9.17 -3.31 1.55
C CYS A 90 -7.86 -4.07 1.77
N VAL A 91 -7.35 -4.10 2.99
CA VAL A 91 -6.05 -4.69 3.30
C VAL A 91 -6.24 -5.88 4.22
N GLU A 92 -5.72 -7.03 3.80
CA GLU A 92 -5.51 -8.20 4.65
C GLU A 92 -4.06 -8.17 5.16
N GLU A 93 -3.89 -7.70 6.39
CA GLU A 93 -2.60 -7.62 7.08
C GLU A 93 -2.63 -8.39 8.39
N CYS A 94 -1.45 -8.72 8.90
CA CYS A 94 -1.31 -9.24 10.24
C CYS A 94 -1.46 -8.11 11.26
N ARG A 95 -2.32 -8.30 12.25
CA ARG A 95 -2.59 -7.33 13.32
C ARG A 95 -1.92 -7.72 14.64
N HIS A 96 -1.76 -9.02 14.86
CA HIS A 96 -1.13 -9.57 16.06
C HIS A 96 0.02 -10.47 15.64
N TRP A 97 1.24 -9.95 15.73
CA TRP A 97 2.46 -10.65 15.34
C TRP A 97 3.22 -11.17 16.56
N ASP A 98 3.52 -12.46 16.56
CA ASP A 98 4.45 -13.07 17.51
C ASP A 98 5.86 -13.01 16.93
N SER A 99 6.68 -12.10 17.45
CA SER A 99 8.07 -11.94 17.01
C SER A 99 9.01 -13.04 17.51
N PHE A 100 8.63 -13.76 18.56
CA PHE A 100 9.46 -14.86 19.07
C PHE A 100 9.34 -16.08 18.17
N ASN A 101 8.11 -16.45 17.82
CA ASN A 101 7.84 -17.59 16.94
C ASN A 101 7.81 -17.23 15.46
N ASN A 102 7.82 -15.93 15.13
CA ASN A 102 7.66 -15.40 13.77
C ASN A 102 6.35 -15.86 13.11
N VAL A 103 5.23 -15.73 13.82
CA VAL A 103 3.91 -16.17 13.36
C VAL A 103 2.90 -15.04 13.50
N CYS A 104 2.04 -14.90 12.49
CA CYS A 104 0.87 -14.05 12.61
C CYS A 104 -0.23 -14.77 13.39
N LEU A 105 -0.60 -14.23 14.54
CA LEU A 105 -1.64 -14.77 15.41
C LEU A 105 -3.05 -14.32 14.99
N TYR A 106 -3.15 -13.18 14.30
CA TYR A 106 -4.41 -12.74 13.70
C TYR A 106 -4.17 -11.89 12.45
N GLN A 107 -4.80 -12.30 11.37
CA GLN A 107 -4.83 -11.61 10.08
C GLN A 107 -6.24 -11.10 9.80
N THR A 108 -6.37 -9.83 9.42
CA THR A 108 -7.64 -9.26 8.94
C THR A 108 -8.08 -9.92 7.64
N ARG A 109 -9.39 -9.99 7.39
CA ARG A 109 -9.96 -10.57 6.17
C ARG A 109 -10.76 -9.56 5.37
N CYS A 110 -10.62 -9.59 4.05
CA CYS A 110 -11.39 -8.78 3.12
C CYS A 110 -12.32 -9.66 2.29
N VAL A 111 -13.62 -9.36 2.29
CA VAL A 111 -14.61 -10.00 1.43
C VAL A 111 -15.14 -8.97 0.44
N PHE A 112 -14.98 -9.23 -0.86
CA PHE A 112 -15.51 -8.36 -1.92
C PHE A 112 -16.94 -8.74 -2.26
N HIS A 113 -17.82 -7.74 -2.36
CA HIS A 113 -19.21 -7.89 -2.77
C HIS A 113 -19.43 -7.18 -4.11
N PRO A 114 -19.37 -7.90 -5.25
CA PRO A 114 -19.40 -7.28 -6.58
C PRO A 114 -20.71 -6.53 -6.86
N GLU A 115 -21.84 -7.06 -6.40
CA GLU A 115 -23.17 -6.43 -6.53
C GLU A 115 -23.25 -5.02 -5.93
N GLN A 116 -22.46 -4.77 -4.87
CA GLN A 116 -22.44 -3.50 -4.16
C GLN A 116 -21.20 -2.66 -4.51
N GLY A 117 -20.23 -3.25 -5.22
CA GLY A 117 -18.94 -2.65 -5.47
C GLY A 117 -18.22 -2.23 -4.18
N SER A 118 -18.30 -3.05 -3.14
CA SER A 118 -17.78 -2.75 -1.80
C SER A 118 -17.03 -3.93 -1.19
N PHE A 119 -16.23 -3.66 -0.17
CA PHE A 119 -15.59 -4.68 0.67
C PHE A 119 -16.19 -4.71 2.06
N VAL A 120 -16.14 -5.86 2.71
CA VAL A 120 -16.26 -5.98 4.16
C VAL A 120 -14.90 -6.40 4.71
N LEU A 121 -14.33 -5.53 5.55
CA LEU A 121 -13.12 -5.82 6.31
C LEU A 121 -13.51 -6.39 7.67
N THR A 122 -13.10 -7.62 7.95
CA THR A 122 -13.19 -8.23 9.27
C THR A 122 -11.86 -8.07 10.00
N ASP A 123 -11.90 -7.44 11.18
CA ASP A 123 -10.77 -7.25 12.09
C ASP A 123 -11.10 -7.81 13.48
N CYS A 124 -10.10 -7.94 14.34
CA CYS A 124 -10.26 -8.27 15.73
C CYS A 124 -10.39 -7.00 16.58
N ALA A 125 -11.55 -6.81 17.21
CA ALA A 125 -11.75 -5.71 18.14
C ALA A 125 -11.20 -6.02 19.54
N GLU A 126 -11.20 -7.29 19.93
CA GLU A 126 -10.71 -7.73 21.24
C GLU A 126 -9.95 -9.04 21.06
N PHE A 127 -8.63 -8.97 21.28
CA PHE A 127 -7.72 -10.09 21.14
C PHE A 127 -7.18 -10.49 22.51
N ASP A 128 -7.17 -11.79 22.79
CA ASP A 128 -6.59 -12.38 24.00
C ASP A 128 -5.16 -12.85 23.70
N ASP A 129 -4.19 -12.10 24.21
CA ASP A 129 -2.76 -12.38 24.05
C ASP A 129 -2.30 -13.64 24.81
N PHE A 130 -3.05 -14.12 25.81
CA PHE A 130 -2.69 -15.34 26.54
C PHE A 130 -3.09 -16.58 25.75
N SER A 131 -4.31 -16.58 25.20
CA SER A 131 -4.81 -17.72 24.41
C SER A 131 -4.55 -17.59 22.90
N ASN A 132 -3.99 -16.46 22.46
CA ASN A 132 -3.75 -16.11 21.06
C ASN A 132 -5.01 -16.20 20.19
N LYS A 133 -6.13 -15.69 20.71
CA LYS A 133 -7.44 -15.78 20.04
C LYS A 133 -8.12 -14.44 19.94
N CYS A 134 -8.79 -14.23 18.82
CA CYS A 134 -9.74 -13.14 18.71
C CYS A 134 -11.03 -13.48 19.45
N LEU A 135 -11.34 -12.72 20.51
CA LEU A 135 -12.54 -12.88 21.31
C LEU A 135 -13.74 -12.18 20.67
N LYS A 136 -13.51 -11.02 20.04
CA LYS A 136 -14.56 -10.22 19.41
C LYS A 136 -14.13 -9.71 18.05
N HIS A 137 -14.90 -10.05 17.04
CA HIS A 137 -14.69 -9.57 15.68
C HIS A 137 -15.44 -8.27 15.45
N ASN A 138 -14.91 -7.43 14.56
CA ASN A 138 -15.54 -6.22 14.07
C ASN A 138 -15.55 -6.25 12.55
N GLU A 139 -16.67 -5.84 11.95
CA GLU A 139 -16.83 -5.77 10.50
C GLU A 139 -17.01 -4.32 10.08
N LYS A 140 -16.24 -3.91 9.08
CA LYS A 140 -16.29 -2.57 8.52
C LYS A 140 -16.58 -2.66 7.03
N LEU A 141 -17.72 -2.10 6.62
CA LEU A 141 -18.02 -1.90 5.22
C LEU A 141 -17.12 -0.80 4.64
N ILE A 142 -16.43 -1.09 3.54
CA ILE A 142 -15.56 -0.18 2.79
C ILE A 142 -16.14 -0.03 1.39
N GLY A 143 -16.70 1.14 1.10
CA GLY A 143 -17.52 1.34 -0.09
C GLY A 143 -19.00 1.06 0.19
N GLY A 144 -19.86 1.35 -0.79
CA GLY A 144 -21.30 1.39 -0.59
C GLY A 144 -21.78 2.82 -0.31
N SER A 145 -22.59 3.36 -1.22
CA SER A 145 -23.25 4.63 -1.02
C SER A 145 -24.19 4.48 0.18
N GLY A 146 -23.80 5.07 1.31
CA GLY A 146 -24.73 5.49 2.32
C GLY A 146 -25.70 6.49 1.69
N ARG A 147 -26.77 5.97 1.08
CA ARG A 147 -27.97 6.73 0.79
C ARG A 147 -28.57 7.11 2.15
N LYS A 148 -28.00 8.13 2.79
CA LYS A 148 -28.65 8.88 3.86
C LYS A 148 -29.97 9.35 3.25
N ARG A 149 -31.06 8.65 3.53
CA ARG A 149 -32.41 9.16 3.31
C ARG A 149 -32.51 10.41 4.19
N ARG A 150 -32.53 11.57 3.52
CA ARG A 150 -33.00 12.83 4.11
C ARG A 150 -34.47 12.67 4.50
#